data_AF-A0A3B8LB84-F1
#
_entry.id   AF-A0A3B8LB84-F1
#
_cell.length_a   1.000
_cell.length_b   1.000
_cell.length_c   1.000
_cell.angle_alpha   90.00
_cell.angle_beta   90.00
_cell.angle_gamma   90.00
#
_symmetry.space_group_name_H-M   'P 1'
#
loop_
_entity.id
_entity.type
_entity.pdbx_description
1 polymer ?
#
loop_
_entity_poly.entity_id
_entity_poly.type
_entity_poly.pdbx_seq_one_letter_code
_entity_poly.pdbx_strand_id
1 'polypeptide(L)'
;VIVMGATNRPETLDPALLRPGRFDRHVLVDRPDIKGREAILKVHAGKIKMDDSVDLGRLAKITPGFVGADLANLVNEAALLAARGDKKRVTMEEFEEGVERVIAGLEKQTRIIHEEEKLRVAYHECGHALVACVLPN
;
A
#
# COMPACT_ATOMS: atom_id res chain seq x y z
N VAL A 1 -6.21 21.90 -28.79
CA VAL A 1 -6.74 21.28 -27.55
C VAL A 1 -6.12 19.90 -27.43
N ILE A 2 -5.63 19.51 -26.25
CA ILE A 2 -5.15 18.14 -25.98
C ILE A 2 -6.17 17.48 -25.04
N VAL A 3 -6.60 16.26 -25.37
CA VAL A 3 -7.54 15.48 -24.55
C VAL A 3 -6.80 14.26 -24.01
N MET A 4 -6.86 14.05 -22.70
CA MET A 4 -6.30 12.87 -22.03
C MET A 4 -7.43 12.12 -21.32
N GLY A 5 -7.42 10.78 -21.41
CA GLY A 5 -8.33 9.89 -20.71
C GLY A 5 -7.57 8.76 -20.04
N ALA A 6 -8.16 8.14 -19.02
CA ALA A 6 -7.60 6.99 -18.31
C ALA A 6 -8.66 5.89 -18.20
N THR A 7 -8.25 4.64 -18.38
CA THR A 7 -9.11 3.45 -18.21
C THR A 7 -8.29 2.29 -17.67
N ASN A 8 -8.91 1.48 -16.81
CA ASN A 8 -8.36 0.19 -16.37
C ASN A 8 -8.82 -0.98 -17.24
N ARG A 9 -9.69 -0.73 -18.23
CA ARG A 9 -10.31 -1.73 -19.11
C ARG A 9 -10.32 -1.28 -20.57
N PRO A 10 -9.14 -1.12 -21.20
CA PRO A 10 -9.05 -0.67 -22.60
C PRO A 10 -9.80 -1.57 -23.58
N GLU A 11 -9.93 -2.86 -23.28
CA GLU A 11 -10.65 -3.85 -24.09
C GLU A 11 -12.16 -3.62 -24.17
N THR A 12 -12.73 -2.89 -23.21
CA THR A 12 -14.17 -2.57 -23.16
C THR A 12 -14.51 -1.27 -23.86
N LEU A 13 -13.50 -0.50 -24.30
CA LEU A 13 -13.72 0.75 -25.01
C LEU A 13 -14.27 0.50 -26.42
N ASP A 14 -15.18 1.37 -26.86
CA ASP A 14 -15.66 1.37 -28.24
C ASP A 14 -14.47 1.55 -29.20
N PRO A 15 -14.22 0.61 -30.14
CA PRO A 15 -13.15 0.72 -31.12
C PRO A 15 -13.19 2.01 -31.96
N ALA A 16 -14.36 2.65 -32.07
CA ALA A 16 -14.49 3.94 -32.72
C ALA A 16 -13.65 5.03 -32.03
N LEU A 17 -13.50 5.00 -30.70
CA LEU A 17 -12.72 5.98 -29.94
C LEU A 17 -11.22 5.90 -30.22
N LEU A 18 -10.73 4.73 -30.63
CA LEU A 18 -9.30 4.44 -30.83
C LEU A 18 -8.81 4.71 -32.26
N ARG A 19 -9.69 5.23 -33.14
CA ARG A 19 -9.34 5.54 -34.52
C ARG A 19 -8.42 6.77 -34.62
N PRO A 20 -7.59 6.88 -35.67
CA PRO A 20 -6.73 8.05 -35.91
C PRO A 20 -7.48 9.39 -35.79
N GLY A 21 -6.86 10.36 -35.13
CA GLY A 21 -7.46 11.67 -34.86
C GLY A 21 -8.40 11.74 -33.65
N ARG A 22 -8.49 10.65 -32.86
CA ARG A 22 -9.23 10.56 -31.58
C ARG A 22 -8.25 10.18 -30.46
N PHE A 23 -8.49 9.06 -29.74
CA PHE A 23 -7.50 8.48 -28.82
C PHE A 23 -6.59 7.51 -29.59
N ASP A 24 -5.75 8.05 -30.45
CA ASP A 24 -4.84 7.26 -31.29
C ASP A 24 -3.47 7.00 -30.63
N ARG A 25 -3.19 7.66 -29.50
CA ARG A 25 -2.00 7.45 -28.67
C ARG A 25 -2.40 6.80 -27.34
N HIS A 26 -1.76 5.68 -27.05
CA HIS A 26 -1.89 4.97 -25.78
C HIS A 26 -0.57 4.96 -25.04
N VAL A 27 -0.62 5.22 -23.74
CA VAL A 27 0.52 5.08 -22.83
C VAL A 27 0.07 4.14 -21.73
N LEU A 28 0.68 2.96 -21.68
CA LEU A 28 0.44 1.99 -20.63
C LEU A 28 1.25 2.39 -19.39
N VAL A 29 0.58 2.44 -18.24
CA VAL A 29 1.21 2.76 -16.95
C VAL A 29 1.13 1.51 -16.08
N ASP A 30 2.24 0.79 -16.00
CA ASP A 30 2.34 -0.42 -15.18
C ASP A 30 2.53 -0.11 -13.70
N ARG A 31 2.35 -1.15 -12.89
CA ARG A 31 2.68 -1.09 -11.46
C ARG A 31 4.19 -0.83 -11.28
N PRO A 32 4.57 -0.03 -10.27
CA PRO A 32 5.97 0.28 -10.03
C PRO A 32 6.77 -0.95 -9.58
N ASP A 33 7.99 -1.06 -10.08
CA ASP A 33 9.00 -1.99 -9.58
C ASP A 33 9.58 -1.49 -8.23
N ILE A 34 10.55 -2.21 -7.66
CA ILE A 34 11.15 -1.83 -6.35
C ILE A 34 11.72 -0.41 -6.40
N LYS A 35 12.43 -0.04 -7.48
CA LYS A 35 13.02 1.29 -7.64
C LYS A 35 11.95 2.37 -7.81
N GLY A 36 10.91 2.08 -8.57
CA GLY A 36 9.75 2.95 -8.76
C GLY A 36 9.01 3.20 -7.45
N ARG A 37 8.82 2.16 -6.64
CA ARG A 37 8.21 2.30 -5.30
C ARG A 37 9.06 3.17 -4.39
N GLU A 38 10.37 2.95 -4.37
CA GLU A 38 11.31 3.78 -3.59
C GLU A 38 11.27 5.26 -4.06
N ALA A 39 11.21 5.50 -5.37
CA ALA A 39 11.10 6.85 -5.92
C ALA A 39 9.78 7.53 -5.54
N ILE A 40 8.66 6.82 -5.61
CA ILE A 40 7.35 7.32 -5.18
C ILE A 40 7.38 7.63 -3.68
N LEU A 41 7.89 6.70 -2.86
CA LEU A 41 8.05 6.92 -1.43
C LEU A 41 8.89 8.17 -1.14
N LYS A 42 9.99 8.40 -1.84
CA LYS A 42 10.81 9.63 -1.69
C LYS A 42 10.00 10.90 -1.97
N VAL A 43 9.18 10.93 -3.01
CA VAL A 43 8.34 12.08 -3.35
C VAL A 43 7.31 12.38 -2.24
N HIS A 44 6.68 11.33 -1.71
CA HIS A 44 5.66 11.50 -0.67
C HIS A 44 6.27 11.75 0.72
N ALA A 45 7.37 11.08 1.06
CA ALA A 45 8.10 11.27 2.32
C ALA A 45 8.70 12.68 2.43
N GLY A 46 9.06 13.31 1.30
CA GLY A 46 9.53 14.71 1.29
C GLY A 46 8.51 15.74 1.80
N LYS A 47 7.24 15.36 1.97
CA LYS A 47 6.18 16.22 2.53
C LYS A 47 6.08 16.16 4.04
N ILE A 48 6.77 15.23 4.69
CA ILE A 48 6.67 14.98 6.14
C ILE A 48 8.05 15.07 6.81
N LYS A 49 8.08 15.34 8.11
CA LYS A 49 9.32 15.34 8.89
C LYS A 49 9.64 13.91 9.30
N MET A 50 10.52 13.26 8.55
CA MET A 50 11.04 11.93 8.89
C MET A 50 12.33 12.03 9.70
N ASP A 51 12.59 10.98 10.46
CA ASP A 51 13.87 10.77 11.13
C ASP A 51 14.91 10.20 10.15
N ASP A 52 16.20 10.41 10.43
CA ASP A 52 17.29 9.94 9.58
C ASP A 52 17.43 8.39 9.60
N SER A 53 16.79 7.74 10.58
CA SER A 53 16.70 6.27 10.69
C SER A 53 15.80 5.59 9.65
N VAL A 54 15.02 6.35 8.87
CA VAL A 54 14.04 5.78 7.93
C VAL A 54 14.70 5.30 6.63
N ASP A 55 14.64 3.99 6.39
CA ASP A 55 15.09 3.36 5.14
C ASP A 55 13.92 3.09 4.18
N LEU A 56 13.73 4.01 3.21
CA LEU A 56 12.70 3.88 2.16
C LEU A 56 12.97 2.71 1.20
N GLY A 57 14.23 2.29 1.03
CA GLY A 57 14.60 1.14 0.21
C GLY A 57 14.15 -0.16 0.85
N ARG A 58 14.21 -0.27 2.18
CA ARG A 58 13.60 -1.37 2.94
C ARG A 58 12.08 -1.37 2.80
N LEU A 59 11.42 -0.23 2.92
CA LEU A 59 9.97 -0.12 2.74
C LEU A 59 9.51 -0.56 1.34
N ALA A 60 10.26 -0.19 0.29
CA ALA A 60 9.95 -0.60 -1.07
C ALA A 60 10.02 -2.14 -1.26
N LYS A 61 10.87 -2.84 -0.50
CA LYS A 61 10.99 -4.31 -0.55
C LYS A 61 9.82 -5.02 0.15
N ILE A 62 9.34 -4.49 1.26
CA ILE A 62 8.24 -5.09 2.05
C ILE A 62 6.83 -4.68 1.57
N THR A 63 6.73 -3.88 0.52
CA THR A 63 5.46 -3.44 -0.10
C THR A 63 5.27 -3.98 -1.52
N PRO A 64 5.42 -5.30 -1.77
CA PRO A 64 5.22 -5.85 -3.10
C PRO A 64 3.77 -5.64 -3.57
N GLY A 65 3.61 -5.23 -4.83
CA GLY A 65 2.29 -5.05 -5.44
C GLY A 65 1.61 -3.70 -5.15
N PHE A 66 2.17 -2.88 -4.25
CA PHE A 66 1.64 -1.55 -3.96
C PHE A 66 1.73 -0.64 -5.19
N VAL A 67 0.67 0.11 -5.46
CA VAL A 67 0.65 1.17 -6.47
C VAL A 67 0.94 2.54 -5.85
N GLY A 68 1.10 3.58 -6.67
CA GLY A 68 1.45 4.91 -6.19
C GLY A 68 0.47 5.48 -5.15
N ALA A 69 -0.83 5.20 -5.30
CA ALA A 69 -1.84 5.59 -4.34
C ALA A 69 -1.65 4.89 -2.98
N ASP A 70 -1.33 3.60 -2.96
CA ASP A 70 -1.12 2.84 -1.73
C ASP A 70 0.11 3.34 -0.97
N LEU A 71 1.20 3.64 -1.68
CA LEU A 71 2.42 4.21 -1.09
C LEU A 71 2.19 5.62 -0.55
N ALA A 72 1.39 6.43 -1.25
CA ALA A 72 1.00 7.74 -0.75
C ALA A 72 0.16 7.62 0.53
N ASN A 73 -0.76 6.66 0.57
CA ASN A 73 -1.58 6.39 1.75
C ASN A 73 -0.74 5.86 2.92
N LEU A 74 0.20 4.97 2.66
CA LEU A 74 1.16 4.45 3.64
C LEU A 74 1.92 5.59 4.34
N VAL A 75 2.46 6.54 3.58
CA VAL A 75 3.18 7.71 4.14
C VAL A 75 2.25 8.56 5.01
N ASN A 76 0.99 8.70 4.60
CA ASN A 76 -0.01 9.43 5.37
C ASN A 76 -0.37 8.72 6.69
N GLU A 77 -0.57 7.40 6.67
CA GLU A 77 -0.82 6.61 7.87
C GLU A 77 0.36 6.68 8.85
N ALA A 78 1.60 6.57 8.36
CA ALA A 78 2.79 6.71 9.20
C ALA A 78 2.86 8.10 9.87
N ALA A 79 2.50 9.16 9.15
CA ALA A 79 2.44 10.51 9.70
C ALA A 79 1.33 10.67 10.75
N LEU A 80 0.15 10.08 10.51
CA LEU A 80 -0.96 10.08 11.47
C LEU A 80 -0.62 9.31 12.76
N LEU A 81 0.10 8.19 12.63
CA LEU A 81 0.61 7.41 13.75
C LEU A 81 1.58 8.21 14.60
N ALA A 82 2.57 8.86 13.97
CA ALA A 82 3.52 9.70 14.66
C ALA A 82 2.82 10.86 15.39
N ALA A 83 1.84 11.50 14.73
CA ALA A 83 1.06 12.58 15.33
C ALA A 83 0.21 12.10 16.53
N ARG A 84 -0.39 10.90 16.46
CA ARG A 84 -1.13 10.31 17.59
C ARG A 84 -0.23 9.95 18.77
N GLY A 85 1.02 9.58 18.51
CA GLY A 85 2.03 9.32 19.53
C GLY A 85 2.77 10.56 20.03
N ASP A 86 2.33 11.77 19.68
CA ASP A 86 3.00 13.05 19.98
C ASP A 86 4.49 13.09 19.56
N LYS A 87 4.87 12.31 18.54
CA LYS A 87 6.23 12.27 17.99
C LYS A 87 6.47 13.47 17.06
N LYS A 88 7.64 14.10 17.18
CA LYS A 88 8.03 15.26 16.33
C LYS A 88 8.51 14.86 14.92
N ARG A 89 8.93 13.60 14.76
CA ARG A 89 9.42 13.03 13.52
C ARG A 89 8.85 11.63 13.35
N VAL A 90 8.58 11.24 12.11
CA VAL A 90 8.14 9.88 11.75
C VAL A 90 9.37 8.98 11.69
N THR A 91 9.32 7.86 12.41
CA THR A 91 10.39 6.86 12.48
C THR A 91 10.02 5.62 11.67
N MET A 92 10.95 4.67 11.57
CA MET A 92 10.71 3.42 10.85
C MET A 92 9.55 2.62 11.44
N GLU A 93 9.33 2.71 12.76
CA GLU A 93 8.24 2.00 13.47
C GLU A 93 6.86 2.38 12.92
N GLU A 94 6.59 3.68 12.74
CA GLU A 94 5.30 4.13 12.19
C GLU A 94 5.11 3.73 10.72
N PHE A 95 6.19 3.63 9.96
CA PHE A 95 6.12 3.15 8.59
C PHE A 95 5.81 1.65 8.54
N GLU A 96 6.44 0.86 9.40
CA GLU A 96 6.16 -0.59 9.50
C GLU A 96 4.71 -0.83 9.95
N GLU A 97 4.24 -0.15 10.99
CA GLU A 97 2.82 -0.23 11.41
C GLU A 97 1.87 0.30 10.32
N GLY A 98 2.27 1.35 9.60
CA GLY A 98 1.53 1.86 8.46
C GLY A 98 1.36 0.82 7.36
N VAL A 99 2.38 -0.01 7.08
CA VAL A 99 2.31 -1.10 6.09
C VAL A 99 1.26 -2.11 6.54
N GLU A 100 1.30 -2.52 7.81
CA GLU A 100 0.33 -3.47 8.37
C GLU A 100 -1.10 -2.93 8.25
N ARG A 101 -1.34 -1.65 8.54
CA ARG A 101 -2.66 -1.02 8.41
C ARG A 101 -3.17 -0.94 6.98
N VAL A 102 -2.28 -0.71 6.01
CA VAL A 102 -2.69 -0.66 4.59
C VAL A 102 -3.03 -2.07 4.09
N ILE A 103 -2.35 -3.11 4.57
CA ILE A 103 -2.61 -4.50 4.18
C ILE A 103 -3.81 -5.10 4.91
N ALA A 104 -3.83 -5.02 6.24
CA ALA A 104 -4.81 -5.70 7.10
C ALA A 104 -6.03 -4.82 7.44
N GLY A 105 -5.93 -3.51 7.24
CA GLY A 105 -6.93 -2.54 7.69
C GLY A 105 -6.76 -2.13 9.14
N LEU A 106 -7.59 -1.19 9.60
CA LEU A 106 -7.55 -0.68 10.97
C LEU A 106 -8.01 -1.74 11.98
N GLU A 107 -7.21 -1.96 13.02
CA GLU A 107 -7.57 -2.80 14.16
C GLU A 107 -8.79 -2.20 14.88
N LYS A 108 -9.84 -3.02 15.07
CA LYS A 108 -11.05 -2.62 15.80
C LYS A 108 -10.95 -3.00 17.28
N GLN A 109 -10.32 -2.15 18.08
CA GLN A 109 -10.11 -2.39 19.52
C GLN A 109 -11.40 -2.42 20.36
N THR A 110 -12.52 -1.88 19.86
CA THR A 110 -13.81 -1.81 20.59
C THR A 110 -14.66 -3.06 20.50
N ARG A 111 -14.26 -4.08 19.74
CA ARG A 111 -15.01 -5.33 19.68
C ARG A 111 -14.69 -6.13 20.94
N ILE A 112 -15.66 -6.22 21.86
CA ILE A 112 -15.58 -7.18 22.97
C ILE A 112 -15.61 -8.59 22.34
N ILE A 113 -14.49 -9.30 22.42
CA ILE A 113 -14.37 -10.68 21.92
C ILE A 113 -14.55 -11.61 23.11
N HIS A 114 -15.51 -12.53 23.03
CA HIS A 114 -15.68 -13.56 24.05
C HIS A 114 -14.53 -14.57 24.02
N GLU A 115 -14.13 -15.12 25.16
CA GLU A 115 -12.99 -16.07 25.26
C GLU A 115 -13.13 -17.27 24.31
N GLU A 116 -14.34 -17.84 24.15
CA GLU A 116 -14.56 -18.93 23.20
C GLU A 116 -14.35 -18.52 21.73
N GLU A 117 -14.72 -17.28 21.38
CA GLU A 117 -14.54 -16.74 20.04
C GLU A 117 -13.05 -16.46 19.79
N LYS A 118 -12.36 -15.90 20.79
CA LYS A 118 -10.91 -15.66 20.77
C LYS A 118 -10.13 -16.95 20.55
N LEU A 119 -10.46 -18.03 21.28
CA LEU A 119 -9.87 -19.35 21.11
C LEU A 119 -10.12 -19.92 19.72
N ARG A 120 -11.35 -19.82 19.19
CA ARG A 120 -11.68 -20.28 17.83
C ARG A 120 -10.86 -19.55 16.77
N VAL A 121 -10.77 -18.22 16.86
CA VAL A 121 -9.98 -17.42 15.91
C VAL A 121 -8.50 -17.78 16.03
N ALA A 122 -7.96 -17.93 17.25
CA ALA A 122 -6.58 -18.33 17.47
C ALA A 122 -6.26 -19.68 16.79
N TYR A 123 -7.10 -20.70 16.96
CA TYR A 123 -6.91 -21.97 16.27
C TYR A 123 -7.01 -21.85 14.74
N HIS A 124 -7.90 -21.00 14.23
CA HIS A 124 -8.06 -20.75 12.79
C HIS A 124 -6.80 -20.14 12.17
N GLU A 125 -6.30 -19.04 12.75
CA GLU A 125 -5.10 -18.36 12.26
C GLU A 125 -3.85 -19.22 12.45
N CYS A 126 -3.73 -19.96 13.56
CA CYS A 126 -2.66 -20.94 13.75
C CYS A 126 -2.69 -22.03 12.67
N GLY A 127 -3.88 -22.47 12.25
CA GLY A 127 -4.05 -23.40 11.14
C GLY A 127 -3.50 -22.85 9.83
N HIS A 128 -3.88 -21.62 9.46
CA HIS A 128 -3.34 -20.93 8.28
C HIS A 128 -1.82 -20.79 8.36
N ALA A 129 -1.30 -20.36 9.51
CA ALA A 129 0.13 -20.16 9.73
C ALA A 129 0.94 -21.47 9.63
N LEU A 130 0.47 -22.55 10.25
CA LEU A 130 1.12 -23.87 10.19
C LEU A 130 1.14 -24.41 8.77
N VAL A 131 0.02 -24.34 8.05
CA VAL A 131 -0.07 -24.83 6.66
C VAL A 131 0.86 -24.05 5.75
N ALA A 132 0.89 -22.72 5.87
CA ALA A 132 1.79 -21.86 5.10
C ALA A 132 3.28 -22.11 5.40
N CYS A 133 3.62 -22.52 6.63
CA CYS A 133 4.99 -22.83 7.04
C CYS A 133 5.46 -24.21 6.55
N VAL A 134 4.56 -25.20 6.55
CA VAL A 134 4.91 -26.61 6.26
C VAL A 134 4.87 -26.93 4.77
N LEU A 135 4.05 -26.23 3.98
CA LEU A 135 4.02 -26.43 2.53
C LEU A 135 5.22 -25.73 1.87
N PRO A 136 5.96 -26.41 0.98
CA PRO A 136 6.98 -25.75 0.18
C PRO A 136 6.30 -24.80 -0.81
N ASN A 137 6.60 -23.50 -0.70
CA ASN A 137 6.19 -22.49 -1.67
C ASN A 137 6.83 -22.73 -3.04
#